data_AF-A0A948F698-F1
#
_entry.id   AF-A0A948F698-F1
#
_cell.length_a   1.000
_cell.length_b   1.000
_cell.length_c   1.000
_cell.angle_alpha   90.00
_cell.angle_beta   90.00
_cell.angle_gamma   90.00
#
_symmetry.space_group_name_H-M   'P 1'
#
loop_
_entity.id
_entity.type
_entity.pdbx_description
1 polymer ?
#
loop_
_entity_poly.entity_id
_entity_poly.type
_entity_poly.pdbx_seq_one_letter_code
_entity_poly.pdbx_strand_id
1 'polypeptide(L)'
;MSDIYHMIALRGGGPVSVIPVEAPTALVLTAGEPAGQPWPQFVPTPPLCVLQPIQRKDRGLSLLLARRRIERMVLNGDPVPLLAELQERDELVFPRHDLVVHVTLFRGASVLSASPAVAGRKCVLCRTPVVAEAPVYQCVCGAVLCGPADTTDATGCAALTPDCPRCNRPVNLTTEGGYTWWPEGVE
;
A
#
# COMPACT_ATOMS: atom_id res chain seq x y z
N MET A 1 -9.50 -6.33 4.25
CA MET A 1 -8.45 -5.31 4.26
C MET A 1 -7.63 -5.50 3.02
N SER A 2 -7.55 -4.45 2.22
CA SER A 2 -6.75 -4.43 1.00
C SER A 2 -5.40 -3.84 1.39
N ASP A 3 -4.31 -4.56 1.12
CA ASP A 3 -3.00 -3.91 1.07
C ASP A 3 -3.10 -2.79 0.00
N ILE A 4 -2.60 -1.59 0.31
CA ILE A 4 -2.67 -0.44 -0.60
C ILE A 4 -1.25 -0.11 -1.03
N TYR A 5 -1.02 -0.02 -2.34
CA TYR A 5 0.21 0.59 -2.82
C TYR A 5 0.11 2.09 -2.63
N HIS A 6 1.13 2.66 -1.99
CA HIS A 6 1.38 4.08 -2.08
C HIS A 6 2.60 4.26 -2.96
N MET A 7 2.58 5.23 -3.85
CA MET A 7 3.79 5.66 -4.50
C MET A 7 4.30 6.91 -3.84
N ILE A 8 5.61 6.95 -3.62
CA ILE A 8 6.29 8.15 -3.18
C ILE A 8 6.98 8.74 -4.41
N ALA A 9 6.45 9.86 -4.90
CA ALA A 9 7.02 10.58 -6.02
C ALA A 9 7.89 11.74 -5.51
N LEU A 10 9.14 11.77 -5.97
CA LEU A 10 10.14 12.78 -5.65
C LEU A 10 10.60 13.46 -6.92
N ARG A 11 10.55 14.78 -6.93
CA ARG A 11 11.00 15.58 -8.08
C ARG A 11 12.21 16.41 -7.66
N GLY A 12 13.41 16.07 -8.12
CA GLY A 12 14.63 16.91 -7.99
C GLY A 12 14.82 17.66 -6.66
N GLY A 13 14.64 17.01 -5.51
CA GLY A 13 14.77 17.66 -4.18
C GLY A 13 13.59 18.58 -3.76
N GLY A 14 12.49 18.56 -4.51
CA GLY A 14 11.22 19.21 -4.20
C GLY A 14 10.30 18.35 -3.32
N PRO A 15 9.08 18.86 -3.01
CA PRO A 15 8.20 18.26 -2.00
C PRO A 15 7.79 16.83 -2.36
N VAL A 16 7.82 15.96 -1.36
CA VAL A 16 7.39 14.57 -1.43
C VAL A 16 5.89 14.51 -1.69
N SER A 17 5.48 13.85 -2.78
CA SER A 17 4.07 13.56 -3.05
C SER A 17 3.79 12.08 -2.84
N VAL A 18 2.97 11.76 -1.84
CA VAL A 18 2.44 10.41 -1.65
C VAL A 18 1.17 10.28 -2.46
N ILE A 19 1.13 9.32 -3.37
CA ILE A 19 -0.03 9.06 -4.22
C ILE A 19 -0.57 7.66 -3.90
N PRO A 20 -1.76 7.54 -3.30
CA PRO A 20 -2.42 6.25 -3.09
C PRO A 20 -2.83 5.62 -4.42
N VAL A 21 -2.53 4.34 -4.56
CA VAL A 21 -2.99 3.46 -5.63
C VAL A 21 -3.81 2.35 -5.00
N GLU A 22 -5.11 2.63 -4.83
CA GLU A 22 -6.06 1.67 -4.29
C GLU A 22 -6.55 0.73 -5.38
N ALA A 23 -6.55 -0.58 -5.12
CA ALA A 23 -7.17 -1.53 -6.03
C ALA A 23 -8.71 -1.32 -6.06
N PRO A 24 -9.36 -1.36 -7.24
CA PRO A 24 -8.83 -1.69 -8.57
C PRO A 24 -8.44 -0.45 -9.42
N THR A 25 -8.32 0.72 -8.82
CA THR A 25 -8.13 1.98 -9.53
C THR A 25 -6.73 2.07 -10.13
N ALA A 26 -6.67 2.33 -11.43
CA ALA A 26 -5.41 2.59 -12.10
C ALA A 26 -4.96 4.03 -11.79
N LEU A 27 -3.70 4.19 -11.38
CA LEU A 27 -3.09 5.51 -11.25
C LEU A 27 -2.51 5.95 -12.59
N VAL A 28 -2.81 7.18 -12.96
CA VAL A 28 -2.37 7.80 -14.20
C VAL A 28 -1.40 8.92 -13.84
N LEU A 29 -0.10 8.72 -14.13
CA LEU A 29 0.89 9.78 -13.93
C LEU A 29 0.89 10.70 -15.13
N THR A 30 0.73 12.00 -14.91
CA THR A 30 0.83 13.04 -15.94
C THR A 30 2.00 13.97 -15.62
N ALA A 31 2.62 14.54 -16.66
CA ALA A 31 3.57 15.62 -16.46
C ALA A 31 2.77 16.89 -16.11
N GLY A 32 2.79 17.30 -14.84
CA GLY A 32 2.17 18.54 -14.35
C GLY A 32 3.20 19.59 -13.95
N GLU A 33 2.85 20.86 -14.10
CA GLU A 33 3.59 21.97 -13.49
C GLU A 33 3.37 22.00 -11.95
N PRO A 34 4.36 22.46 -11.17
CA PRO A 34 4.26 22.44 -9.70
C PRO A 34 3.06 23.25 -9.19
N ALA A 35 2.44 22.72 -8.13
CA ALA A 35 1.26 23.27 -7.48
C ALA A 35 1.56 24.63 -6.80
N GLY A 36 1.57 25.70 -7.59
CA GLY A 36 1.64 27.09 -7.13
C GLY A 36 0.46 27.95 -7.59
N GLN A 37 -0.47 27.40 -8.36
CA GLN A 37 -1.66 28.10 -8.83
C GLN A 37 -2.96 27.45 -8.32
N PRO A 38 -3.98 28.26 -7.99
CA PRO A 38 -5.32 27.74 -7.68
C PRO A 38 -5.82 26.94 -8.88
N TRP A 39 -6.02 25.63 -8.65
CA TRP A 39 -6.61 24.63 -9.56
C TRP A 39 -6.77 25.10 -11.01
N PRO A 40 -5.78 24.88 -11.90
CA PRO A 40 -5.93 25.27 -13.29
C PRO A 40 -6.97 24.38 -13.96
N GLN A 41 -7.67 24.92 -14.96
CA GLN A 41 -8.48 24.15 -15.88
C GLN A 41 -7.63 22.98 -16.40
N PHE A 42 -8.06 21.75 -16.11
CA PHE A 42 -7.37 20.53 -16.50
C PHE A 42 -7.25 20.49 -18.03
N VAL A 43 -6.11 20.90 -18.57
CA VAL A 43 -5.74 20.54 -19.93
C VAL A 43 -5.27 19.09 -19.87
N PRO A 44 -5.95 18.13 -20.52
CA PRO A 44 -5.61 16.72 -20.42
C PRO A 44 -4.24 16.49 -21.04
N THR A 45 -3.21 16.49 -20.20
CA THR A 45 -1.87 16.11 -20.59
C THR A 45 -1.88 14.59 -20.74
N PRO A 46 -1.42 14.04 -21.87
CA PRO A 46 -1.47 12.60 -22.05
C PRO A 46 -0.54 11.94 -21.02
N PRO A 47 -0.93 10.80 -20.46
CA PRO A 47 -0.22 10.23 -19.32
C PRO A 47 1.17 9.73 -19.69
N LEU A 48 2.11 9.78 -18.76
CA LEU A 48 3.45 9.21 -18.90
C LEU A 48 3.36 7.67 -18.85
N CYS A 49 2.62 7.17 -17.87
CA CYS A 49 2.34 5.76 -17.70
C CYS A 49 1.03 5.52 -16.94
N VAL A 50 0.56 4.27 -16.99
CA VAL A 50 -0.54 3.77 -16.18
C VAL A 50 0.00 2.73 -15.22
N LEU A 51 -0.44 2.78 -13.97
CA LEU A 51 -0.07 1.86 -12.92
C LEU A 51 -1.32 1.18 -12.39
N GLN A 52 -1.30 -0.14 -12.27
CA GLN A 52 -2.44 -0.91 -11.81
C GLN A 52 -2.01 -1.91 -10.73
N PRO A 53 -2.65 -1.91 -9.55
CA PRO A 53 -2.42 -2.96 -8.56
C PRO A 53 -2.83 -4.32 -9.12
N ILE A 54 -1.94 -5.30 -8.99
CA ILE A 54 -2.22 -6.70 -9.31
C ILE A 54 -1.90 -7.56 -8.09
N GLN A 55 -2.76 -8.52 -7.78
CA GLN A 55 -2.54 -9.51 -6.72
C GLN A 55 -2.10 -10.83 -7.33
N ARG A 56 -0.85 -11.23 -7.09
CA ARG A 56 -0.35 -12.55 -7.46
C ARG A 56 -0.53 -13.53 -6.30
N LYS A 57 -0.75 -14.81 -6.63
CA LYS A 57 -0.92 -15.89 -5.63
C LYS A 57 0.38 -16.22 -4.90
N ASP A 58 1.51 -16.09 -5.58
CA ASP A 58 2.85 -16.51 -5.15
C ASP A 58 3.72 -15.35 -4.66
N ARG A 59 3.50 -14.13 -5.17
CA ARG A 59 4.34 -12.95 -4.89
C ARG A 59 3.68 -11.86 -4.05
N GLY A 60 2.40 -11.99 -3.75
CA GLY A 60 1.65 -10.94 -3.05
C GLY A 60 1.16 -9.84 -3.99
N LEU A 61 0.96 -8.65 -3.44
CA LEU A 61 0.59 -7.46 -4.22
C LEU A 61 1.81 -7.04 -5.07
N SER A 62 1.59 -6.52 -6.27
CA SER A 62 2.57 -5.84 -7.14
C SER A 62 1.88 -4.75 -7.98
N LEU A 63 2.64 -3.88 -8.65
CA LEU A 63 2.10 -2.87 -9.57
C LEU A 63 2.43 -3.23 -11.02
N LEU A 64 1.43 -3.33 -11.88
CA LEU A 64 1.65 -3.40 -13.32
C LEU A 64 1.82 -1.99 -13.88
N LEU A 65 2.98 -1.73 -14.48
CA LEU A 65 3.30 -0.51 -15.19
C LEU A 65 3.09 -0.71 -16.70
N ALA A 66 2.27 0.15 -17.30
CA ALA A 66 2.15 0.30 -18.74
C ALA A 66 2.70 1.66 -19.18
N ARG A 67 3.85 1.66 -19.85
CA ARG A 67 4.48 2.90 -20.35
C ARG A 67 4.01 3.24 -21.76
N ARG A 68 4.11 4.53 -22.13
CA ARG A 68 3.98 4.94 -23.53
C ARG A 68 5.29 4.79 -24.29
N ARG A 69 5.19 4.50 -25.59
CA ARG A 69 6.35 4.34 -26.50
C ARG A 69 7.26 5.57 -26.60
N ILE A 70 6.71 6.76 -26.33
CA ILE A 70 7.43 8.03 -26.49
C ILE A 70 8.26 8.41 -25.27
N GLU A 71 7.99 7.78 -24.11
CA GLU A 71 8.67 8.07 -22.86
C GLU A 71 9.87 7.16 -22.67
N ARG A 72 11.01 7.77 -22.34
CA ARG A 72 12.17 7.05 -21.83
C ARG A 72 12.01 6.96 -20.32
N MET A 73 11.97 5.74 -19.82
CA MET A 73 11.86 5.44 -18.39
C MET A 73 12.96 4.45 -18.05
N VAL A 74 13.48 4.55 -16.84
CA VAL A 74 14.50 3.66 -16.30
C VAL A 74 13.95 3.04 -15.02
N LEU A 75 13.99 1.72 -14.89
CA LEU A 75 13.61 0.97 -13.70
C LEU A 75 14.87 0.33 -13.13
N ASN A 76 15.26 0.73 -11.92
CA ASN A 76 16.46 0.22 -11.24
C ASN A 76 17.74 0.30 -12.10
N GLY A 77 17.90 1.37 -12.89
CA GLY A 77 19.04 1.56 -13.79
C GLY A 77 18.87 0.99 -15.21
N ASP A 78 17.88 0.14 -15.45
CA ASP A 78 17.64 -0.48 -16.75
C ASP A 78 16.49 0.17 -17.53
N PRO A 79 16.53 0.19 -18.88
CA PRO A 79 15.41 0.66 -19.69
C PRO A 79 14.14 -0.16 -19.43
N VAL A 80 13.05 0.52 -19.06
CA VAL A 80 11.76 -0.14 -18.80
C VAL A 80 11.21 -0.76 -20.10
N PRO A 81 10.63 -1.97 -20.11
CA PRO A 81 9.86 -2.49 -21.24
C PRO A 81 8.48 -1.80 -21.40
N LEU A 82 7.69 -2.13 -22.44
CA LEU A 82 6.34 -1.55 -22.61
C LEU A 82 5.39 -1.87 -21.44
N LEU A 83 5.53 -3.07 -20.89
CA LEU A 83 4.85 -3.54 -19.71
C LEU A 83 5.90 -4.05 -18.74
N ALA A 84 5.89 -3.55 -17.52
CA ALA A 84 6.76 -4.02 -16.45
C ALA A 84 5.93 -4.29 -15.19
N GLU A 85 6.42 -5.18 -14.34
CA GLU A 85 5.87 -5.39 -13.01
C GLU A 85 6.82 -4.74 -12.01
N LEU A 86 6.30 -3.79 -11.23
CA LEU A 86 7.03 -3.11 -10.18
C LEU A 86 6.76 -3.79 -8.83
N GLN A 87 7.83 -3.91 -8.05
CA GLN A 87 7.86 -4.44 -6.70
C GLN A 87 8.13 -3.32 -5.69
N GLU A 88 7.94 -3.62 -4.42
CA GLU A 88 8.41 -2.75 -3.34
C GLU A 88 9.92 -2.49 -3.50
N ARG A 89 10.34 -1.24 -3.25
CA ARG A 89 11.71 -0.72 -3.38
C ARG A 89 12.20 -0.51 -4.81
N ASP A 90 11.37 -0.77 -5.81
CA ASP A 90 11.72 -0.38 -7.17
C ASP A 90 11.79 1.15 -7.32
N GLU A 91 12.78 1.58 -8.08
CA GLU A 91 13.01 2.97 -8.44
C GLU A 91 12.70 3.19 -9.93
N LEU A 92 11.73 4.06 -10.19
CA LEU A 92 11.30 4.42 -11.53
C LEU A 92 11.69 5.86 -11.84
N VAL A 93 12.68 6.03 -12.71
CA VAL A 93 13.20 7.34 -13.13
C VAL A 93 12.56 7.77 -14.45
N PHE A 94 12.16 9.04 -14.50
CA PHE A 94 11.66 9.74 -15.67
C PHE A 94 12.66 10.84 -16.07
N PRO A 95 13.74 10.53 -16.82
CA PRO A 95 14.84 11.46 -17.05
C PRO A 95 14.45 12.79 -17.71
N ARG A 96 13.38 12.80 -18.52
CA ARG A 96 12.89 14.01 -19.17
C ARG A 96 12.16 14.97 -18.23
N HIS A 97 11.69 14.45 -17.09
CA HIS A 97 10.81 15.16 -16.16
C HIS A 97 11.50 15.45 -14.83
N ASP A 98 12.77 15.06 -14.68
CA ASP A 98 13.53 15.15 -13.42
C ASP A 98 12.76 14.58 -12.22
N LEU A 99 12.14 13.42 -12.44
CA LEU A 99 11.24 12.77 -11.51
C LEU A 99 11.73 11.35 -11.22
N VAL A 100 11.81 11.02 -9.94
CA VAL A 100 12.09 9.68 -9.42
C VAL A 100 10.88 9.24 -8.61
N VAL A 101 10.36 8.06 -8.94
CA VAL A 101 9.23 7.46 -8.23
C VAL A 101 9.73 6.21 -7.52
N HIS A 102 9.60 6.20 -6.21
CA HIS A 102 9.89 5.04 -5.39
C HIS A 102 8.60 4.28 -5.09
N VAL A 103 8.63 2.98 -5.34
CA VAL A 103 7.49 2.10 -5.05
C VAL A 103 7.58 1.61 -3.62
N THR A 104 6.58 1.94 -2.80
CA THR A 104 6.47 1.45 -1.43
C THR A 104 5.12 0.78 -1.20
N LEU A 105 5.05 -0.16 -0.25
CA LEU A 105 3.79 -0.77 0.14
C LEU A 105 3.37 -0.17 1.48
N PHE A 106 2.14 0.33 1.53
CA PHE A 106 1.54 0.68 2.80
C PHE A 106 0.66 -0.44 3.28
N ARG A 107 1.03 -0.95 4.44
CA ARG A 107 0.23 -1.92 5.15
C ARG A 107 -0.63 -1.16 6.14
N GLY A 108 -1.94 -1.21 5.91
CA GLY A 108 -2.89 -0.68 6.88
C GLY A 108 -2.71 -1.33 8.25
N ALA A 109 -3.19 -0.64 9.29
CA ALA A 109 -3.21 -1.19 10.63
C ALA A 109 -3.86 -2.58 10.63
N SER A 110 -3.14 -3.56 11.15
CA SER A 110 -3.55 -4.95 11.22
C SER A 110 -4.57 -5.19 12.33
N VAL A 111 -4.54 -4.33 13.35
CA VAL A 111 -5.51 -4.28 14.44
C VAL A 111 -6.39 -3.06 14.20
N LEU A 112 -7.69 -3.30 14.05
CA LEU A 112 -8.70 -2.28 13.78
C LEU A 112 -9.84 -2.39 14.79
N SER A 113 -10.60 -1.32 14.97
CA SER A 113 -11.90 -1.40 15.64
C SER A 113 -12.85 -2.31 14.85
N ALA A 114 -13.49 -3.24 15.55
CA ALA A 114 -14.41 -4.19 14.94
C ALA A 114 -15.58 -3.49 14.28
N SER A 115 -15.72 -3.67 12.96
CA SER A 115 -16.86 -3.15 12.21
C SER A 115 -18.17 -3.88 12.58
N PRO A 116 -19.35 -3.32 12.27
CA PRO A 116 -20.63 -3.98 12.51
C PRO A 116 -20.74 -5.36 11.84
N ALA A 117 -20.06 -5.56 10.71
CA ALA A 117 -20.03 -6.85 10.00
C ALA A 117 -19.18 -7.93 10.73
N VAL A 118 -18.30 -7.51 11.64
CA VAL A 118 -17.42 -8.39 12.41
C VAL A 118 -17.94 -8.60 13.83
N ALA A 119 -18.71 -7.65 14.38
CA ALA A 119 -19.37 -7.78 15.67
C ALA A 119 -20.21 -9.08 15.76
N GLY A 120 -20.13 -9.76 16.90
CA GLY A 120 -20.78 -11.06 17.16
C GLY A 120 -20.05 -12.27 16.59
N ARG A 121 -19.10 -12.11 15.66
CA ARG A 121 -18.26 -13.23 15.19
C ARG A 121 -17.34 -13.69 16.32
N LYS A 122 -17.06 -15.00 16.39
CA LYS A 122 -16.20 -15.56 17.45
C LYS A 122 -14.72 -15.44 17.08
N CYS A 123 -13.91 -15.01 18.04
CA CYS A 123 -12.45 -15.13 17.95
C CYS A 123 -12.06 -16.59 17.69
N VAL A 124 -11.19 -16.84 16.71
CA VAL A 124 -10.84 -18.23 16.35
C VAL A 124 -10.00 -18.93 17.43
N LEU A 125 -9.35 -18.16 18.32
CA LEU A 125 -8.54 -18.69 19.42
C LEU A 125 -9.37 -18.92 20.69
N CYS A 126 -9.85 -17.85 21.34
CA CYS A 126 -10.58 -17.94 22.61
C CYS A 126 -12.08 -18.21 22.48
N ARG A 127 -12.63 -18.19 21.27
CA ARG A 127 -14.07 -18.38 20.96
C ARG A 127 -15.03 -17.33 21.53
N THR A 128 -14.52 -16.32 22.24
CA THR A 128 -15.30 -15.17 22.71
C THR A 128 -15.89 -14.40 21.51
N PRO A 129 -17.18 -14.02 21.55
CA PRO A 129 -17.78 -13.13 20.57
C PRO A 129 -17.09 -11.75 20.57
N VAL A 130 -16.82 -11.22 19.38
CA VAL A 130 -16.27 -9.88 19.20
C VAL A 130 -17.35 -8.84 19.49
N VAL A 131 -17.01 -7.86 20.32
CA VAL A 131 -17.87 -6.69 20.57
C VAL A 131 -17.62 -5.63 19.48
N ALA A 132 -18.64 -4.85 19.13
CA ALA A 132 -18.46 -3.72 18.21
C ALA A 132 -17.41 -2.75 18.75
N GLU A 133 -16.65 -2.12 17.84
CA GLU A 133 -15.59 -1.14 18.15
C GLU A 133 -14.37 -1.69 18.93
N ALA A 134 -14.46 -2.90 19.49
CA ALA A 134 -13.34 -3.56 20.14
C ALA A 134 -12.18 -3.80 19.16
N PRO A 135 -10.92 -3.68 19.59
CA PRO A 135 -9.77 -3.93 18.73
C PRO A 135 -9.74 -5.40 18.32
N VAL A 136 -9.64 -5.64 17.03
CA VAL A 136 -9.55 -6.97 16.43
C VAL A 136 -8.52 -7.00 15.33
N TYR A 137 -7.83 -8.14 15.25
CA TYR A 137 -7.07 -8.49 14.06
C TYR A 137 -7.99 -9.27 13.10
N GLN A 138 -8.11 -8.80 11.87
CA GLN A 138 -8.85 -9.49 10.82
C GLN A 138 -7.90 -10.01 9.74
N CYS A 139 -7.75 -11.32 9.67
CA CYS A 139 -6.99 -11.96 8.62
C CYS A 139 -7.74 -11.88 7.28
N VAL A 140 -6.99 -11.79 6.18
CA VAL A 140 -7.50 -11.89 4.79
C VAL A 140 -8.29 -13.16 4.49
N CYS A 141 -8.03 -14.27 5.20
CA CYS A 141 -8.84 -15.50 5.08
C CYS A 141 -10.20 -15.40 5.82
N GLY A 142 -10.51 -14.23 6.37
CA GLY A 142 -11.70 -13.93 7.14
C GLY A 142 -11.67 -14.41 8.59
N ALA A 143 -10.54 -14.94 9.09
CA ALA A 143 -10.39 -15.23 10.52
C ALA A 143 -10.34 -13.94 11.34
N VAL A 144 -10.86 -13.99 12.56
CA VAL A 144 -10.91 -12.85 13.48
C VAL A 144 -10.27 -13.27 14.78
N LEU A 145 -9.38 -12.43 15.31
CA LEU A 145 -8.72 -12.60 16.60
C LEU A 145 -8.98 -11.34 17.43
N CYS A 146 -9.23 -11.51 18.74
CA CYS A 146 -9.25 -10.38 19.67
C CYS A 146 -7.89 -9.69 19.62
N GLY A 147 -7.88 -8.40 19.30
CA GLY A 147 -6.71 -7.55 19.34
C GLY A 147 -6.42 -7.11 20.78
N PRO A 148 -5.20 -6.64 21.04
CA PRO A 148 -4.89 -6.02 22.32
C PRO A 148 -5.59 -4.65 22.45
N ALA A 149 -5.90 -4.23 23.68
CA ALA A 149 -6.51 -2.92 23.95
C ALA A 149 -5.57 -1.75 23.63
N ASP A 150 -4.26 -1.98 23.81
CA ASP A 150 -3.16 -1.08 23.46
C ASP A 150 -2.00 -1.91 22.88
N THR A 151 -1.18 -1.30 22.00
CA THR A 151 0.01 -1.92 21.38
C THR A 151 1.04 -2.43 22.37
N THR A 152 1.13 -1.79 23.53
CA THR A 152 2.05 -2.17 24.60
C THR A 152 1.51 -3.34 25.41
N ASP A 153 0.23 -3.66 25.24
CA ASP A 153 -0.46 -4.68 26.02
C ASP A 153 -0.43 -6.03 25.29
N ALA A 154 0.23 -7.02 25.89
CA ALA A 154 0.33 -8.37 25.34
C ALA A 154 -0.97 -9.19 25.52
N THR A 155 -2.06 -8.58 25.97
CA THR A 155 -3.29 -9.28 26.41
C THR A 155 -4.26 -9.68 25.29
N GLY A 156 -3.94 -9.44 24.02
CA GLY A 156 -4.77 -9.84 22.88
C GLY A 156 -4.51 -11.27 22.40
N CYS A 157 -5.56 -12.02 22.00
CA CYS A 157 -5.40 -13.33 21.34
C CYS A 157 -4.53 -13.27 20.08
N ALA A 158 -4.53 -12.14 19.38
CA ALA A 158 -3.69 -11.94 18.21
C ALA A 158 -2.19 -11.84 18.57
N ALA A 159 -1.84 -11.42 19.79
CA ALA A 159 -0.45 -11.38 20.29
C ALA A 159 0.06 -12.76 20.76
N LEU A 160 -0.84 -13.68 21.05
CA LEU A 160 -0.50 -15.03 21.52
C LEU A 160 -0.11 -15.99 20.38
N THR A 161 -0.22 -15.58 19.12
CA THR A 161 0.10 -16.42 17.97
C THR A 161 0.85 -15.64 16.90
N PRO A 162 2.00 -16.14 16.42
CA PRO A 162 2.74 -15.48 15.34
C PRO A 162 2.03 -15.63 13.99
N ASP A 163 1.16 -16.64 13.86
CA ASP A 163 0.46 -16.97 12.61
C ASP A 163 -1.06 -17.12 12.83
N CYS A 164 -1.83 -16.86 11.78
CA CYS A 164 -3.27 -17.04 11.76
C CYS A 164 -3.60 -18.54 11.85
N PRO A 165 -4.33 -18.99 12.89
CA PRO A 165 -4.62 -20.42 13.09
C PRO A 165 -5.41 -21.10 11.96
N ARG A 166 -6.03 -20.32 11.07
CA ARG A 166 -6.86 -20.83 9.97
C ARG A 166 -6.09 -21.01 8.65
N CYS A 167 -5.15 -20.12 8.35
CA CYS A 167 -4.46 -20.10 7.05
C CYS A 167 -2.95 -20.01 7.15
N ASN A 168 -2.40 -20.03 8.37
CA ASN A 168 -0.98 -19.99 8.68
C ASN A 168 -0.24 -18.79 8.08
N ARG A 169 -0.94 -17.69 7.81
CA ARG A 169 -0.33 -16.41 7.42
C ARG A 169 0.15 -15.66 8.66
N PRO A 170 1.29 -14.95 8.61
CA PRO A 170 1.78 -14.16 9.73
C PRO A 170 0.75 -13.15 10.25
N VAL A 171 0.68 -13.01 11.56
CA VAL A 171 -0.11 -11.99 12.26
C VAL A 171 0.80 -10.80 12.51
N ASN A 172 0.61 -9.73 11.76
CA ASN A 172 1.20 -8.42 12.10
C ASN A 172 0.23 -7.71 13.05
N LEU A 173 0.73 -7.01 14.06
CA LEU A 173 -0.08 -6.29 15.05
C LEU A 173 0.15 -4.77 15.02
N THR A 174 0.57 -4.24 13.87
CA THR A 174 0.72 -2.80 13.70
C THR A 174 -0.64 -2.12 13.83
N THR A 175 -0.78 -1.18 14.76
CA THR A 175 -2.03 -0.40 14.98
C THR A 175 -2.06 0.91 14.20
N GLU A 176 -0.89 1.45 13.82
CA GLU A 176 -0.80 2.74 13.14
C GLU A 176 -0.78 2.59 11.61
N GLY A 177 -0.71 1.35 11.11
CA GLY A 177 -0.32 1.10 9.73
C GLY A 177 1.07 1.65 9.44
N GLY A 178 1.56 1.48 8.21
CA GLY A 178 2.86 2.04 7.87
C GLY A 178 3.39 1.58 6.54
N TYR A 179 4.39 2.31 6.07
CA TYR A 179 5.18 1.93 4.93
C TYR A 179 6.14 0.82 5.33
N THR A 180 6.20 -0.24 4.54
CA THR A 180 7.16 -1.34 4.74
C THR A 180 8.59 -0.90 4.45
N TRP A 181 8.75 0.18 3.68
CA TRP A 181 10.01 0.81 3.37
C TRP A 181 9.80 2.29 3.04
N TRP A 182 10.76 3.13 3.45
CA TRP A 182 10.83 4.53 3.09
C TRP A 182 12.22 4.81 2.49
N PRO A 183 12.31 5.51 1.34
CA PRO A 183 13.60 5.87 0.74
C PRO A 183 14.42 6.78 1.66
N GLU A 184 15.72 6.52 1.78
CA GLU A 184 16.63 7.35 2.58
C GLU A 184 16.80 8.74 1.96
N GLY A 185 16.93 9.77 2.80
CA GLY A 185 17.13 11.16 2.34
C GLY A 185 15.86 11.86 1.84
N VAL A 186 14.69 11.31 2.15
CA VAL A 186 13.38 11.82 1.79
C VAL A 186 12.69 12.29 3.06
N GLU A 187 12.87 13.57 3.40
CA GLU A 187 12.25 14.25 4.54
C GLU A 187 10.96 14.99 4.14
#